data_AF-L0II16-F1
#
_entry.id   AF-L0II16-F1
#
_cell.length_a   1.000
_cell.length_b   1.000
_cell.length_c   1.000
_cell.angle_alpha   90.00
_cell.angle_beta   90.00
_cell.angle_gamma   90.00
#
_symmetry.space_group_name_H-M   'P 1'
#
loop_
_entity.id
_entity.type
_entity.pdbx_description
1 polymer ?
#
loop_
_entity_poly.entity_id
_entity_poly.type
_entity_poly.pdbx_seq_one_letter_code
_entity_poly.pdbx_strand_id
1 'polypeptide(L)'
;MNYLSILKEFFKDRGDIIMAFLFGSVAKGKSMKESDIDIAVYFKKYDEKLVFKTWNDLEDLLKKDVDLVVLNIANATIAWEALRGKKIVVNDENFYLNYMLEVSREAEDFREVILDIYKMRQERRKINA
;
A
#
# COMPACT_ATOMS: atom_id res chain seq x y z
N MET A 1 -6.95 17.19 -10.58
CA MET A 1 -7.83 16.00 -10.68
C MET A 1 -7.95 15.41 -9.28
N ASN A 2 -9.17 15.13 -8.79
CA ASN A 2 -9.33 14.47 -7.49
C ASN A 2 -9.36 12.95 -7.69
N TYR A 3 -8.17 12.31 -7.72
CA TYR A 3 -8.07 10.86 -7.93
C TYR A 3 -8.90 10.05 -6.93
N LEU A 4 -9.01 10.54 -5.70
CA LEU A 4 -9.75 9.84 -4.65
C LEU A 4 -11.23 9.67 -4.99
N SER A 5 -11.89 10.67 -5.59
CA SER A 5 -13.31 10.54 -5.96
C SER A 5 -13.51 9.57 -7.12
N ILE A 6 -12.61 9.58 -8.11
CA ILE A 6 -12.65 8.66 -9.25
C ILE A 6 -12.47 7.22 -8.78
N LEU A 7 -11.47 6.99 -7.91
CA LEU A 7 -11.21 5.68 -7.34
C LEU A 7 -12.36 5.20 -6.46
N LYS A 8 -12.94 6.07 -5.63
CA LYS A 8 -14.12 5.70 -4.83
C LYS A 8 -15.27 5.21 -5.69
N GLU A 9 -15.51 5.84 -6.83
CA GLU A 9 -16.56 5.39 -7.76
C GLU A 9 -16.18 4.04 -8.41
N PHE A 10 -14.93 3.88 -8.87
CA PHE A 10 -14.45 2.62 -9.45
C PHE A 10 -14.58 1.41 -8.52
N PHE A 11 -14.29 1.61 -7.23
CA PHE A 11 -14.29 0.52 -6.23
C PHE A 11 -15.64 0.29 -5.55
N LYS A 12 -16.64 1.16 -5.77
CA LYS A 12 -17.91 1.16 -5.04
C LYS A 12 -18.67 -0.17 -5.10
N ASP A 13 -18.71 -0.80 -6.27
CA ASP A 13 -19.49 -2.03 -6.52
C ASP A 13 -18.61 -3.29 -6.62
N ARG A 14 -17.34 -3.20 -6.23
CA ARG A 14 -16.37 -4.30 -6.29
C ARG A 14 -16.47 -5.21 -5.06
N GLY A 15 -17.43 -6.12 -5.07
CA GLY A 15 -17.63 -7.13 -4.00
C GLY A 15 -16.49 -8.16 -3.86
N ASP A 16 -15.56 -8.18 -4.82
CA ASP A 16 -14.31 -8.94 -4.81
C ASP A 16 -13.20 -8.29 -3.98
N ILE A 17 -13.41 -7.07 -3.46
CA ILE A 17 -12.40 -6.28 -2.74
C ILE A 17 -12.85 -6.06 -1.30
N ILE A 18 -11.93 -6.30 -0.36
CA ILE A 18 -12.17 -6.04 1.08
C ILE A 18 -11.81 -4.60 1.42
N MET A 19 -10.68 -4.10 0.94
CA MET A 19 -10.22 -2.75 1.21
C MET A 19 -9.26 -2.24 0.13
N ALA A 20 -9.26 -0.94 -0.12
CA ALA A 20 -8.30 -0.29 -1.00
C ALA A 20 -7.88 1.09 -0.49
N PHE A 21 -6.63 1.47 -0.77
CA PHE A 21 -6.00 2.69 -0.29
C PHE A 21 -5.21 3.36 -1.41
N LEU A 22 -5.30 4.68 -1.49
CA LEU A 22 -4.39 5.52 -2.27
C LEU A 22 -3.25 5.95 -1.34
N PHE A 23 -2.03 5.55 -1.63
CA PHE A 23 -0.89 5.83 -0.74
C PHE A 23 0.27 6.50 -1.48
N GLY A 24 1.46 6.44 -0.90
CA GLY A 24 2.68 6.96 -1.51
C GLY A 24 2.71 8.47 -1.74
N SER A 25 3.43 8.87 -2.77
CA SER A 25 3.81 10.28 -3.00
C SER A 25 2.62 11.17 -3.37
N VAL A 26 1.66 10.60 -4.11
CA VAL A 26 0.40 11.24 -4.50
C VAL A 26 -0.48 11.50 -3.28
N ALA A 27 -0.58 10.54 -2.36
CA ALA A 27 -1.35 10.72 -1.13
C ALA A 27 -0.77 11.83 -0.23
N LYS A 28 0.56 12.00 -0.23
CA LYS A 28 1.30 12.99 0.58
C LYS A 28 1.34 14.40 -0.04
N GLY A 29 0.70 14.64 -1.19
CA GLY A 29 0.64 15.95 -1.84
C GLY A 29 1.97 16.43 -2.42
N LYS A 30 2.96 15.53 -2.56
CA LYS A 30 4.29 15.81 -3.11
C LYS A 30 4.43 15.39 -4.58
N SER A 31 3.31 15.07 -5.24
CA SER A 31 3.35 14.53 -6.60
C SER A 31 3.88 15.58 -7.58
N MET A 32 4.88 15.17 -8.38
CA MET A 32 5.22 15.83 -9.62
C MET A 32 4.26 15.35 -10.72
N LYS A 33 4.23 16.03 -11.87
CA LYS A 33 3.33 15.72 -12.99
C LYS A 33 3.46 14.27 -13.48
N GLU A 34 4.64 13.68 -13.33
CA GLU A 34 5.00 12.33 -13.79
C GLU A 34 4.89 11.25 -12.71
N SER A 35 4.51 11.58 -11.47
CA SER A 35 4.44 10.56 -10.42
C SER A 35 3.39 9.48 -10.72
N ASP A 36 3.80 8.23 -10.56
CA ASP A 36 2.97 7.03 -10.55
C ASP A 36 1.93 7.12 -9.42
N ILE A 37 0.80 6.43 -9.61
CA ILE A 37 -0.28 6.41 -8.63
C ILE A 37 -0.19 5.11 -7.83
N ASP A 38 0.26 5.21 -6.59
CA ASP A 38 0.39 4.07 -5.68
C ASP A 38 -0.98 3.66 -5.10
N ILE A 39 -1.46 2.47 -5.46
CA ILE A 39 -2.76 1.94 -5.01
C ILE A 39 -2.55 0.59 -4.36
N ALA A 40 -3.07 0.42 -3.15
CA ALA A 40 -3.05 -0.87 -2.46
C ALA A 40 -4.44 -1.48 -2.40
N VAL A 41 -4.56 -2.77 -2.69
CA VAL A 41 -5.84 -3.50 -2.69
C VAL A 41 -5.70 -4.83 -1.95
N TYR A 42 -6.66 -5.12 -1.08
CA TYR A 42 -6.86 -6.45 -0.51
C TYR A 42 -8.05 -7.12 -1.20
N PHE A 43 -7.80 -8.21 -1.92
CA PHE A 43 -8.84 -9.00 -2.59
C PHE A 43 -9.44 -10.01 -1.63
N LYS A 44 -10.76 -10.18 -1.68
CA LYS A 44 -11.48 -11.18 -0.89
C LYS A 44 -10.99 -12.60 -1.18
N LYS A 45 -10.68 -12.87 -2.44
CA LYS A 45 -10.01 -14.10 -2.89
C LYS A 45 -8.90 -13.69 -3.85
N TYR A 46 -7.66 -13.99 -3.46
CA TYR A 46 -6.51 -13.74 -4.33
C TYR A 46 -6.61 -14.61 -5.59
N ASP A 47 -6.51 -13.96 -6.74
CA ASP A 47 -6.46 -14.56 -8.07
C ASP A 47 -5.62 -13.65 -8.97
N GLU A 48 -4.52 -14.15 -9.53
CA GLU A 48 -3.60 -13.36 -10.34
C GLU A 48 -4.31 -12.71 -11.54
N LYS A 49 -5.24 -13.42 -12.18
CA LYS A 49 -5.98 -12.88 -13.32
C LYS A 49 -6.83 -11.67 -12.92
N LEU A 50 -7.45 -11.73 -11.74
CA LEU A 50 -8.22 -10.62 -11.19
C LEU A 50 -7.32 -9.44 -10.83
N VAL A 51 -6.14 -9.71 -10.26
CA VAL A 51 -5.13 -8.68 -9.96
C VAL A 51 -4.72 -7.96 -11.24
N PHE A 52 -4.29 -8.69 -12.27
CA PHE A 52 -3.88 -8.11 -13.56
C PHE A 52 -5.01 -7.33 -14.23
N LYS A 53 -6.23 -7.85 -14.19
CA LYS A 53 -7.40 -7.13 -14.72
C LYS A 53 -7.61 -5.82 -13.96
N THR A 54 -7.58 -5.85 -12.64
CA THR A 54 -7.77 -4.66 -11.80
C THR A 54 -6.68 -3.62 -12.05
N TRP A 55 -5.44 -4.06 -12.24
CA TRP A 55 -4.33 -3.19 -12.58
C TRP A 55 -4.58 -2.47 -13.92
N ASN A 56 -4.86 -3.22 -14.98
CA ASN A 56 -5.13 -2.64 -16.31
C ASN A 56 -6.34 -1.68 -16.27
N ASP A 57 -7.42 -2.08 -15.60
CA ASP A 57 -8.62 -1.25 -15.45
C ASP A 57 -8.30 0.09 -14.75
N LEU A 58 -7.38 0.08 -13.76
CA LEU A 58 -6.94 1.29 -13.05
C LEU A 58 -6.07 2.20 -13.92
N GLU A 59 -5.10 1.64 -14.66
CA GLU A 59 -4.27 2.41 -15.59
C GLU A 59 -5.11 3.03 -16.71
N ASP A 60 -6.07 2.26 -17.23
CA ASP A 60 -7.01 2.75 -18.24
C ASP A 60 -7.92 3.85 -17.71
N LEU A 61 -8.37 3.75 -16.46
CA LEU A 61 -9.19 4.77 -15.82
C LEU A 61 -8.41 6.06 -15.54
N LEU A 62 -7.16 5.93 -15.07
CA LEU A 62 -6.35 7.05 -14.59
C LEU A 62 -5.48 7.68 -15.69
N LYS A 63 -5.29 6.98 -16.81
CA LYS A 63 -4.40 7.36 -17.92
C LYS A 63 -2.99 7.70 -17.44
N LYS A 64 -2.52 6.93 -16.45
CA LYS A 64 -1.23 7.03 -15.78
C LYS A 64 -0.81 5.65 -15.29
N ASP A 65 0.49 5.48 -15.12
CA ASP A 65 1.07 4.28 -14.52
C ASP A 65 0.61 4.14 -13.06
N VAL A 66 0.23 2.92 -12.71
CA VAL A 66 -0.28 2.56 -11.38
C VAL A 66 0.67 1.54 -10.76
N ASP A 67 1.19 1.83 -9.58
CA ASP A 67 1.86 0.81 -8.77
C ASP A 67 0.81 0.11 -7.89
N LEU A 68 0.38 -1.08 -8.33
CA LEU A 68 -0.63 -1.86 -7.63
C LEU A 68 0.02 -2.79 -6.60
N VAL A 69 -0.12 -2.43 -5.32
CA VAL A 69 0.26 -3.29 -4.19
C VAL A 69 -0.88 -4.23 -3.82
N VAL A 70 -0.62 -5.53 -3.88
CA VAL A 70 -1.58 -6.56 -3.43
C VAL A 70 -1.36 -6.88 -1.97
N LEU A 71 -2.22 -6.34 -1.10
CA LEU A 71 -2.12 -6.50 0.35
C LEU A 71 -2.24 -7.96 0.81
N ASN A 72 -2.84 -8.85 0.02
CA ASN A 72 -2.89 -10.28 0.36
C ASN A 72 -1.49 -10.91 0.54
N ILE A 73 -0.48 -10.38 -0.14
CA ILE A 73 0.89 -10.95 -0.20
C ILE A 73 1.99 -9.91 0.02
N ALA A 74 1.62 -8.65 0.29
CA ALA A 74 2.59 -7.58 0.52
C ALA A 74 3.34 -7.80 1.83
N ASN A 75 4.63 -7.43 1.88
CA ASN A 75 5.34 -7.41 3.14
C ASN A 75 4.74 -6.38 4.10
N ALA A 76 4.91 -6.61 5.41
CA ALA A 76 4.32 -5.77 6.44
C ALA A 76 4.74 -4.30 6.36
N THR A 77 5.97 -3.99 5.94
CA THR A 77 6.41 -2.59 5.84
C THR A 77 5.64 -1.83 4.75
N ILE A 78 5.50 -2.41 3.56
CA ILE A 78 4.75 -1.82 2.44
C ILE A 78 3.26 -1.75 2.77
N ALA A 79 2.70 -2.85 3.29
CA ALA A 79 1.31 -2.88 3.72
C ALA A 79 1.05 -1.80 4.78
N TRP A 80 1.95 -1.62 5.75
CA TRP A 80 1.81 -0.61 6.79
C TRP A 80 1.85 0.82 6.22
N GLU A 81 2.77 1.10 5.31
CA GLU A 81 2.79 2.37 4.58
C GLU A 81 1.48 2.63 3.82
N ALA A 82 0.94 1.61 3.16
CA ALA A 82 -0.29 1.70 2.40
C ALA A 82 -1.53 1.98 3.26
N LEU A 83 -1.66 1.30 4.40
CA LEU A 83 -2.79 1.49 5.33
C LEU A 83 -2.83 2.89 5.97
N ARG A 84 -1.68 3.58 6.04
CA ARG A 84 -1.58 4.99 6.47
C ARG A 84 -1.92 5.99 5.35
N GLY A 85 -2.20 5.50 4.15
CA GLY A 85 -2.68 6.27 3.02
C GLY A 85 -4.13 6.73 3.17
N LYS A 86 -4.69 7.25 2.07
CA LYS A 86 -6.09 7.66 1.99
C LYS A 86 -6.97 6.45 1.69
N LYS A 87 -7.91 6.15 2.59
CA LYS A 87 -8.93 5.11 2.39
C LYS A 87 -9.76 5.41 1.14
N ILE A 88 -9.78 4.46 0.21
CA ILE A 88 -10.68 4.48 -0.94
C ILE A 88 -11.98 3.75 -0.57
N VAL A 89 -11.87 2.46 -0.21
CA VAL A 89 -12.97 1.61 0.22
C VAL A 89 -12.52 0.71 1.38
N VAL A 90 -13.42 0.43 2.32
CA VAL A 90 -13.27 -0.60 3.36
C VAL A 90 -14.64 -1.26 3.52
N ASN A 91 -14.78 -2.47 3.00
CA ASN A 91 -16.03 -3.23 2.98
C ASN A 91 -16.18 -4.12 4.23
N ASP A 92 -15.08 -4.41 4.94
CA ASP A 92 -15.07 -5.15 6.20
C ASP A 92 -14.15 -4.44 7.20
N GLU A 93 -14.76 -3.65 8.10
CA GLU A 93 -14.02 -2.84 9.08
C GLU A 93 -13.32 -3.72 10.13
N ASN A 94 -13.91 -4.86 10.50
CA ASN A 94 -13.31 -5.77 11.48
C ASN A 94 -12.07 -6.43 10.89
N PHE A 95 -12.15 -6.89 9.64
CA PHE A 95 -10.99 -7.41 8.93
C PHE A 95 -9.89 -6.35 8.81
N TYR A 96 -10.25 -5.14 8.38
CA TYR A 96 -9.30 -4.04 8.25
C TYR A 96 -8.57 -3.74 9.56
N LEU A 97 -9.28 -3.64 10.70
CA LEU A 97 -8.67 -3.37 11.99
C LEU A 97 -7.72 -4.49 12.42
N ASN A 98 -8.11 -5.74 12.26
CA ASN A 98 -7.25 -6.89 12.59
C ASN A 98 -5.98 -6.92 11.72
N TYR A 99 -6.15 -6.76 10.40
CA TYR A 99 -5.04 -6.71 9.46
C TYR A 99 -4.10 -5.53 9.75
N MET A 100 -4.64 -4.36 10.07
CA MET A 100 -3.86 -3.19 10.46
C MET A 100 -3.03 -3.44 11.72
N LEU A 101 -3.61 -4.09 12.73
CA LEU A 101 -2.91 -4.44 13.96
C LEU A 101 -1.79 -5.46 13.73
N GLU A 102 -2.01 -6.46 12.89
CA GLU A 102 -1.01 -7.47 12.53
C GLU A 102 0.16 -6.82 11.78
N VAL A 103 -0.14 -6.16 10.67
CA VAL A 103 0.85 -5.52 9.80
C VAL A 103 1.65 -4.43 10.51
N SER A 104 1.02 -3.64 11.37
CA SER A 104 1.72 -2.57 12.11
C SER A 104 2.75 -3.12 13.10
N ARG A 105 2.46 -4.24 13.77
CA ARG A 105 3.41 -4.89 14.68
C ARG A 105 4.59 -5.48 13.92
N GLU A 106 4.32 -6.25 12.87
CA GLU A 106 5.40 -6.88 12.09
C GLU A 106 6.31 -5.83 11.43
N ALA A 107 5.74 -4.71 10.96
CA ALA A 107 6.53 -3.60 10.43
C ALA A 107 7.40 -2.92 11.50
N GLU A 108 6.91 -2.81 12.73
CA GLU A 108 7.69 -2.26 13.85
C GLU A 108 8.83 -3.19 14.23
N ASP A 109 8.56 -4.48 14.39
CA ASP A 109 9.57 -5.51 14.70
C ASP A 109 10.69 -5.49 13.64
N PHE A 110 10.32 -5.43 12.35
CA PHE A 110 11.28 -5.33 11.26
C PHE A 110 12.12 -4.04 11.34
N ARG A 111 11.49 -2.91 11.67
CA ARG A 111 12.17 -1.62 11.82
C ARG A 111 13.21 -1.68 12.94
N GLU A 112 12.88 -2.25 14.09
CA GLU A 112 13.81 -2.40 15.21
C GLU A 112 15.04 -3.22 14.82
N VAL A 113 14.84 -4.36 14.15
CA VAL A 113 15.94 -5.20 13.65
C VAL A 113 16.87 -4.43 12.72
N ILE A 114 16.31 -3.68 11.76
CA ILE A 114 17.11 -2.87 10.82
C ILE A 114 17.88 -1.77 11.55
N LEU A 115 17.29 -1.11 12.54
CA LEU A 115 17.94 -0.08 13.33
C LEU A 115 19.15 -0.63 14.10
N ASP A 116 19.02 -1.82 14.67
CA ASP A 116 20.12 -2.44 15.41
C ASP A 116 21.27 -2.85 14.49
N ILE A 117 20.96 -3.42 13.32
CA ILE A 117 21.98 -3.70 12.29
C ILE A 117 22.69 -2.42 11.86
N TYR A 118 21.95 -1.32 11.71
CA TYR A 118 22.52 -0.02 11.35
C TYR A 118 23.47 0.51 12.43
N LYS A 119 23.07 0.46 13.71
CA LYS A 119 23.92 0.89 14.85
C LYS A 119 25.22 0.09 14.89
N MET A 120 25.14 -1.24 14.80
CA MET A 120 26.32 -2.11 14.78
C MET A 120 27.29 -1.78 13.65
N ARG A 121 26.78 -1.44 12.46
CA ARG A 121 27.62 -1.02 11.32
C ARG A 121 28.31 0.32 11.57
N GLN A 122 27.65 1.27 12.22
CA GLN A 122 28.24 2.56 12.57
C GLN A 122 29.35 2.43 13.61
N GLU A 123 29.15 1.58 14.62
CA GLU A 123 30.19 1.29 15.63
C GLU A 123 31.44 0.67 15.00
N ARG A 124 31.26 -0.32 14.10
CA ARG A 124 32.40 -0.92 13.36
C ARG A 124 33.16 0.08 12.52
N ARG A 125 32.47 1.04 11.88
CA ARG A 125 33.12 2.11 11.10
C ARG A 125 33.95 3.03 11.99
N LYS A 126 33.49 3.34 13.20
CA LYS A 126 34.23 4.15 14.17
C LYS A 126 35.46 3.43 14.74
N ILE A 127 35.40 2.11 14.90
CA ILE A 127 36.54 1.30 15.39
C ILE A 127 37.64 1.18 14.32
N ASN A 128 37.26 1.15 13.04
CA ASN A 128 38.19 0.95 11.92
C ASN A 128 38.67 2.26 11.27
N ALA A 129 38.32 3.43 11.82
CA ALA A 129 38.75 4.76 11.36
C ALA A 129 39.76 5.35 12.34
#